data_AF-A0A967TL40-F1
#
_entry.id   AF-A0A967TL40-F1
#
_cell.length_a   1.000
_cell.length_b   1.000
_cell.length_c   1.000
_cell.angle_alpha   90.00
_cell.angle_beta   90.00
_cell.angle_gamma   90.00
#
_symmetry.space_group_name_H-M   'P 1'
#
loop_
_entity.id
_entity.type
_entity.pdbx_description
1 polymer ?
#
loop_
_entity_poly.entity_id
_entity_poly.type
_entity_poly.pdbx_seq_one_letter_code
_entity_poly.pdbx_strand_id
1 'polypeptide(L)'
;GVHKAIAKRSFALLRRVGIDEEVTFTGGVARNEAMVAVMNEILETEVNVGEESHFMGALGAALFALEQAAGAPVPAGGGREEA
;
A
#
# COMPACT_ATOMS: atom_id res chain seq x y z
N GLY A 1 6.85 11.53 -18.29
CA GLY A 1 5.48 11.01 -18.49
C GLY A 1 4.70 11.03 -17.19
N VAL A 2 3.36 10.97 -17.26
CA VAL A 2 2.48 11.09 -16.09
C VAL A 2 2.72 10.00 -15.03
N HIS A 3 2.95 8.75 -15.44
CA HIS A 3 3.28 7.66 -14.51
C HIS A 3 4.51 7.98 -13.65
N LYS A 4 5.63 8.38 -14.28
CA LYS A 4 6.86 8.77 -13.57
C LYS A 4 6.64 9.95 -12.63
N ALA A 5 5.78 10.92 -12.98
CA ALA A 5 5.48 12.06 -12.11
C ALA A 5 4.71 11.63 -10.85
N ILE A 6 3.72 10.76 -10.99
CA ILE A 6 2.93 10.24 -9.86
C ILE A 6 3.79 9.32 -8.98
N ALA A 7 4.56 8.41 -9.59
CA ALA A 7 5.42 7.48 -8.86
C ALA A 7 6.52 8.21 -8.08
N LYS A 8 7.19 9.20 -8.68
CA LYS A 8 8.20 10.02 -7.97
C LYS A 8 7.61 10.76 -6.76
N ARG A 9 6.39 11.30 -6.88
CA ARG A 9 5.70 11.95 -5.76
C ARG A 9 5.43 10.96 -4.64
N SER A 10 4.95 9.76 -4.99
CA SER A 10 4.66 8.69 -4.03
C SER A 10 5.92 8.24 -3.30
N PHE A 11 7.01 8.02 -4.04
CA PHE A 11 8.31 7.67 -3.49
C PHE A 11 8.89 8.74 -2.54
N ALA A 12 8.76 10.02 -2.89
CA ALA A 12 9.20 11.11 -2.03
C ALA A 12 8.44 11.16 -0.68
N LEU A 13 7.19 10.68 -0.65
CA LEU A 13 6.43 10.53 0.60
C LEU A 13 6.87 9.30 1.39
N LEU A 14 7.05 8.17 0.72
CA LEU A 14 7.51 6.91 1.33
C LEU A 14 8.87 7.07 2.01
N ARG A 15 9.83 7.77 1.40
CA ARG A 15 11.15 8.02 2.01
C ARG A 15 11.09 8.77 3.35
N ARG A 16 10.00 9.48 3.67
CA ARG A 16 9.87 10.19 4.96
C ARG A 16 9.54 9.26 6.12
N VAL A 17 8.97 8.09 5.81
CA VAL A 17 8.54 7.12 6.82
C VAL A 17 9.46 5.90 6.91
N GLY A 18 10.38 5.74 5.95
CA GLY A 18 11.18 4.52 5.77
C GLY A 18 10.54 3.62 4.71
N ILE A 19 11.35 2.81 4.03
CA ILE A 19 10.89 1.80 3.08
C ILE A 19 11.56 0.50 3.48
N ASP A 20 10.75 -0.47 3.91
CA ASP A 20 11.19 -1.84 4.15
C ASP A 20 11.32 -2.61 2.82
N GLU A 21 11.98 -3.77 2.87
CA GLU A 21 12.21 -4.62 1.70
C GLU A 21 10.90 -5.10 1.03
N GLU A 22 9.80 -5.16 1.80
CA GLU A 22 8.49 -5.62 1.36
C GLU A 22 7.50 -4.47 1.14
N VAL A 23 7.26 -4.09 -0.12
CA VAL A 23 6.33 -3.01 -0.50
C VAL A 23 5.10 -3.58 -1.20
N THR A 24 3.91 -3.41 -0.62
CA THR A 24 2.65 -3.84 -1.25
C THR A 24 1.93 -2.69 -1.95
N PHE A 25 1.60 -2.87 -3.23
CA PHE A 25 0.85 -1.89 -4.02
C PHE A 25 -0.62 -2.32 -4.18
N THR A 26 -1.53 -1.49 -3.68
CA THR A 26 -2.97 -1.81 -3.60
C THR A 26 -3.84 -0.68 -4.17
N GLY A 27 -5.14 -0.94 -4.29
CA GLY A 27 -6.12 -0.01 -4.85
C GLY A 27 -6.25 -0.12 -6.37
N GLY A 28 -7.13 0.70 -6.97
CA GLY A 28 -7.51 0.53 -8.39
C GLY A 28 -6.33 0.65 -9.37
N VAL A 29 -5.32 1.47 -9.04
CA VAL A 29 -4.14 1.67 -9.89
C VAL A 29 -3.20 0.46 -9.88
N ALA A 30 -3.33 -0.46 -8.92
CA ALA A 30 -2.54 -1.68 -8.87
C ALA A 30 -2.80 -2.62 -10.08
N ARG A 31 -3.96 -2.48 -10.74
CA ARG A 31 -4.26 -3.19 -12.00
C ARG A 31 -3.59 -2.58 -13.24
N ASN A 32 -2.90 -1.45 -13.11
CA ASN A 32 -2.17 -0.82 -14.21
C ASN A 32 -0.73 -1.34 -14.24
N GLU A 33 -0.47 -2.33 -15.09
CA GLU A 33 0.84 -2.95 -15.26
C GLU A 33 1.95 -1.94 -15.61
N ALA A 34 1.64 -0.92 -16.42
CA ALA A 34 2.60 0.12 -16.76
C ALA A 34 2.95 1.01 -15.56
N MET A 35 2.05 1.16 -14.60
CA MET A 35 2.33 1.85 -13.35
C MET A 35 3.13 0.96 -12.39
N VAL A 36 2.80 -0.32 -12.29
CA VAL A 36 3.56 -1.31 -11.52
C VAL A 36 5.02 -1.35 -11.98
N ALA A 37 5.25 -1.43 -13.29
CA ALA A 37 6.61 -1.42 -13.85
C ALA A 37 7.39 -0.15 -13.49
N VAL A 38 6.72 1.03 -13.51
CA VAL A 38 7.34 2.30 -13.12
C VAL A 38 7.62 2.37 -11.62
N MET A 39 6.77 1.77 -10.78
CA MET A 39 7.01 1.68 -9.34
C MET A 39 8.23 0.79 -9.04
N ASN A 40 8.34 -0.37 -9.69
CA ASN A 40 9.50 -1.26 -9.57
C ASN A 40 10.80 -0.55 -10.00
N GLU A 41 10.77 0.23 -11.09
CA GLU A 41 11.93 1.04 -11.54
C GLU A 41 12.37 2.06 -10.48
N ILE A 42 11.43 2.72 -9.81
CA ILE A 42 11.73 3.81 -8.88
C ILE A 42 12.10 3.31 -7.48
N LEU A 43 11.51 2.20 -7.05
CA LEU A 43 11.77 1.60 -5.75
C LEU A 43 13.01 0.71 -5.77
N GLU A 44 13.50 0.34 -6.96
CA GLU A 44 14.61 -0.62 -7.13
C GLU A 44 14.32 -1.99 -6.45
N THR A 45 13.04 -2.31 -6.27
CA THR A 45 12.54 -3.59 -5.73
C THR A 45 11.22 -3.94 -6.41
N GLU A 46 10.85 -5.22 -6.42
CA GLU A 46 9.53 -5.65 -6.89
C GLU A 46 8.47 -5.36 -5.83
N VAL A 47 7.41 -4.66 -6.23
CA VAL A 47 6.25 -4.47 -5.34
C VAL A 47 5.33 -5.70 -5.38
N ASN A 48 4.81 -6.07 -4.22
CA ASN A 48 3.79 -7.09 -4.08
C ASN A 48 2.45 -6.58 -4.65
N VAL A 49 1.89 -7.31 -5.62
CA VAL A 49 0.57 -7.01 -6.20
C VAL A 49 -0.28 -8.27 -6.21
N GLY A 50 -1.32 -8.29 -5.37
CA GLY A 50 -2.34 -9.34 -5.39
C GLY A 50 -3.37 -9.12 -6.50
N GLU A 51 -3.96 -10.20 -7.02
CA GLU A 51 -5.03 -10.15 -8.03
C GLU A 51 -6.22 -9.29 -7.56
N GLU A 52 -6.58 -9.43 -6.29
CA GLU A 52 -7.71 -8.74 -5.65
C GLU A 52 -7.30 -7.44 -4.92
N SER A 53 -6.07 -6.96 -5.12
CA SER A 53 -5.49 -5.79 -4.42
C SER A 53 -6.31 -4.50 -4.56
N HIS A 54 -7.09 -4.37 -5.62
CA HIS A 54 -8.02 -3.28 -5.86
C HIS A 54 -9.21 -3.23 -4.89
N PHE A 55 -9.52 -4.32 -4.18
CA PHE A 55 -10.57 -4.38 -3.16
C PHE A 55 -10.09 -4.07 -1.73
N MET A 56 -8.79 -3.87 -1.51
CA MET A 56 -8.22 -3.77 -0.15
C MET A 56 -8.87 -2.68 0.73
N GLY A 57 -9.30 -1.56 0.15
CA GLY A 57 -10.02 -0.53 0.91
C GLY A 57 -11.38 -1.01 1.45
N ALA A 58 -12.14 -1.76 0.64
CA ALA A 58 -13.43 -2.33 1.05
C ALA A 58 -13.23 -3.47 2.05
N LEU A 59 -12.21 -4.30 1.84
CA LEU A 59 -11.85 -5.38 2.76
C LEU A 59 -11.50 -4.82 4.15
N GLY A 60 -10.65 -3.78 4.21
CA GLY A 60 -10.30 -3.12 5.48
C GLY A 60 -11.52 -2.54 6.21
N ALA A 61 -12.46 -1.93 5.47
CA ALA A 61 -13.71 -1.43 6.06
C ALA A 61 -14.59 -2.56 6.62
N ALA A 62 -14.69 -3.69 5.92
CA ALA A 62 -15.45 -4.85 6.37
C ALA A 62 -14.83 -5.49 7.62
N LEU A 63 -13.50 -5.66 7.65
CA LEU A 63 -12.77 -6.16 8.82
C LEU A 63 -12.93 -5.22 10.01
N PHE A 64 -12.82 -3.91 9.80
CA PHE A 64 -13.04 -2.91 10.83
C PHE A 64 -14.44 -3.00 11.44
N ALA A 65 -15.48 -3.12 10.61
CA ALA A 65 -16.85 -3.28 11.08
C ALA A 65 -17.06 -4.59 11.86
N LEU A 66 -16.40 -5.68 11.43
CA LEU A 66 -16.45 -6.98 12.10
C LEU A 66 -15.80 -6.92 13.49
N GLU A 67 -14.62 -6.31 13.62
CA GLU A 67 -13.93 -6.11 14.90
C GLU A 67 -14.78 -5.30 15.88
N GLN A 68 -15.39 -4.22 15.39
CA GLN A 68 -16.30 -3.38 16.15
C GLN A 68 -17.55 -4.15 16.62
N ALA A 69 -18.12 -4.98 15.75
CA ALA A 69 -19.27 -5.82 16.10
C ALA A 69 -18.93 -6.93 17.10
N ALA A 70 -17.70 -7.46 17.06
CA ALA A 70 -17.20 -8.47 17.98
C ALA A 70 -16.76 -7.90 19.35
N GLY A 71 -16.81 -6.57 19.54
CA GLY A 71 -16.35 -5.90 20.75
C GLY A 71 -14.83 -5.94 20.94
N ALA A 72 -14.08 -6.21 19.87
CA ALA A 72 -12.62 -6.17 19.90
C ALA A 72 -12.16 -4.70 19.99
N PRO A 73 -11.08 -4.41 20.74
CA PRO A 73 -10.50 -3.07 20.73
C PRO A 73 -10.07 -2.73 19.30
N VAL A 74 -10.49 -1.57 18.79
CA VAL A 74 -9.96 -1.04 17.53
C VAL A 74 -8.44 -0.90 17.68
N PRO A 75 -7.63 -1.54 16.81
CA PRO A 75 -6.21 -1.28 16.81
C PRO A 75 -6.00 0.20 16.51
N ALA A 76 -5.53 0.97 17.51
CA ALA A 76 -5.00 2.29 17.26
C ALA A 76 -3.84 2.08 16.27
N GLY A 77 -3.93 2.70 15.09
CA GLY A 77 -2.99 2.49 13.97
C GLY A 77 -1.56 2.30 14.47
N GLY A 78 -0.99 1.13 14.16
CA GLY A 78 0.26 0.63 14.75
C GLY A 78 1.34 1.70 14.76
N GLY A 79 1.75 2.08 15.98
CA GLY A 79 3.02 2.75 16.19
C GLY A 79 4.15 1.84 15.72
N ARG A 80 5.18 2.45 15.12
CA ARG A 80 6.42 1.82 14.65
C ARG A 80 6.92 0.79 15.67
N GLU A 81 7.06 -0.45 15.24
CA GLU A 81 7.98 -1.39 15.87
C GLU A 81 9.37 -1.05 15.31
N GLU A 82 10.18 -0.38 16.13
CA GLU A 82 11.58 -0.08 15.83
C GLU A 82 12.38 -1.40 15.86
N ALA A 83 13.07 -1.69 14.75
CA ALA A 83 14.21 -2.59 14.69
C ALA A 83 15.27 -1.99 13.75
#